data_AF-A0A7S4WD29-F1
#
_entry.id   AF-A0A7S4WD29-F1
#
_cell.length_a   1.000
_cell.length_b   1.000
_cell.length_c   1.000
_cell.angle_alpha   90.00
_cell.angle_beta   90.00
_cell.angle_gamma   90.00
#
_symmetry.space_group_name_H-M   'P 1'
#
loop_
_entity.id
_entity.type
_entity.pdbx_description
1 polymer ?
#
loop_
_entity_poly.entity_id
_entity_poly.type
_entity_poly.pdbx_seq_one_letter_code
_entity_poly.pdbx_strand_id
1 'polypeptide(L)'
;MASKEDCDPLDIKFIGDIAARDMSTVAMREGIPWGADIDTYGLGASSYCLLFSSHIDVVQGSVSKRWRPIKPLRRHWNKKLWDTLFDTLLNSDGKNQNKFAGSHPNSLR
;
A
#
# COMPACT_ATOMS: atom_id res chain seq x y z
N MET A 1 -14.05 35.31 11.10
CA MET A 1 -14.24 33.88 11.43
C MET A 1 -13.96 33.07 10.17
N ALA A 2 -12.70 32.75 9.90
CA ALA A 2 -12.36 31.75 8.90
C ALA A 2 -12.36 30.41 9.64
N SER A 3 -13.30 29.52 9.32
CA SER A 3 -13.22 28.12 9.72
C SER A 3 -11.90 27.58 9.20
N LYS A 4 -11.06 27.07 10.10
CA LYS A 4 -9.86 26.33 9.76
C LYS A 4 -10.32 25.22 8.82
N GLU A 5 -9.95 25.27 7.55
CA GLU A 5 -10.11 24.10 6.69
C GLU A 5 -9.14 23.07 7.26
N ASP A 6 -9.69 22.14 8.04
CA ASP A 6 -8.94 21.03 8.61
C ASP A 6 -8.55 20.12 7.44
N CYS A 7 -7.36 20.37 6.88
CA CYS A 7 -6.77 19.55 5.83
C CYS A 7 -6.56 18.14 6.40
N ASP A 8 -7.31 17.15 5.90
CA ASP A 8 -7.13 15.76 6.31
C ASP A 8 -5.72 15.33 5.89
N PRO A 9 -4.86 14.88 6.82
CA PRO A 9 -3.51 14.43 6.47
C PRO A 9 -3.49 13.31 5.41
N LEU A 10 -4.58 12.56 5.24
CA LEU A 10 -4.71 11.52 4.19
C LEU A 10 -4.85 12.09 2.77
N ASP A 11 -5.27 13.34 2.65
CA ASP A 11 -5.43 14.04 1.37
C ASP A 11 -4.11 14.61 0.83
N ILE A 12 -3.07 14.68 1.67
CA ILE A 12 -1.74 15.15 1.25
C ILE A 12 -1.11 14.15 0.28
N LYS A 13 -0.69 14.65 -0.89
CA LYS A 13 0.04 13.88 -1.90
C LYS A 13 1.42 14.47 -2.16
N PHE A 14 2.35 13.59 -2.46
CA PHE A 14 3.76 13.83 -2.74
C PHE A 14 4.06 13.37 -4.17
N ILE A 15 5.06 14.00 -4.79
CA ILE A 15 5.56 13.66 -6.12
C ILE A 15 7.08 13.62 -6.03
N GLY A 16 7.68 12.54 -6.51
CA GLY A 16 9.12 12.38 -6.54
C GLY A 16 9.56 10.95 -6.28
N ASP A 17 10.86 10.73 -6.47
CA ASP A 17 11.52 9.46 -6.24
C ASP A 17 11.95 9.31 -4.78
N ILE A 18 11.92 8.08 -4.29
CA ILE A 18 12.49 7.71 -3.00
C ILE A 18 13.92 7.16 -3.18
N ALA A 19 14.80 7.45 -2.22
CA ALA A 19 16.17 6.92 -2.23
C ALA A 19 16.21 5.38 -2.16
N ALA A 20 15.27 4.77 -1.44
CA ALA A 20 15.14 3.33 -1.30
C ALA A 20 14.24 2.76 -2.41
N ARG A 21 14.82 2.44 -3.57
CA ARG A 21 14.07 1.92 -4.74
C ARG A 21 13.22 0.69 -4.43
N ASP A 22 13.66 -0.17 -3.52
CA ASP A 22 12.94 -1.39 -3.11
C ASP A 22 11.64 -1.07 -2.35
N MET A 23 11.56 0.14 -1.78
CA MET A 23 10.41 0.67 -1.07
C MET A 23 9.49 1.54 -1.95
N SER A 24 9.71 1.56 -3.26
CA SER A 24 8.86 2.31 -4.19
C SER A 24 7.46 1.69 -4.29
N THR A 25 6.43 2.48 -3.97
CA THR A 25 5.02 2.09 -4.13
C THR A 25 4.65 1.97 -5.60
N VAL A 26 3.45 1.45 -5.89
CA VAL A 26 2.92 1.38 -7.26
C VAL A 26 2.81 2.77 -7.88
N ALA A 27 2.27 3.73 -7.14
CA ALA A 27 2.12 5.11 -7.62
C ALA A 27 3.48 5.75 -7.94
N MET A 28 4.50 5.53 -7.10
CA MET A 28 5.87 5.99 -7.38
C MET A 28 6.43 5.38 -8.67
N ARG A 29 6.26 4.07 -8.87
CA ARG A 29 6.74 3.36 -10.07
C ARG A 29 6.05 3.83 -11.36
N GLU A 30 4.82 4.30 -11.25
CA GLU A 30 4.02 4.82 -12.36
C GLU A 30 4.15 6.35 -12.54
N GLY A 31 4.90 7.05 -11.66
CA GLY A 31 5.07 8.50 -11.71
C GLY A 31 3.82 9.29 -11.33
N ILE A 32 2.94 8.70 -10.51
CA ILE A 32 1.67 9.26 -10.06
C ILE A 32 1.83 9.79 -8.62
N PRO A 33 1.09 10.85 -8.20
CA PRO A 33 1.15 11.32 -6.82
C PRO A 33 0.78 10.24 -5.79
N TRP A 34 1.55 10.16 -4.72
CA TRP A 34 1.41 9.18 -3.64
C TRP A 34 1.23 9.88 -2.28
N GLY A 35 0.61 9.24 -1.31
CA GLY A 35 0.39 9.72 0.06
C GLY A 35 0.44 8.53 1.03
N ALA A 36 -0.68 8.21 1.67
CA ALA A 36 -0.79 7.09 2.62
C ALA A 36 -0.49 5.69 2.03
N ASP A 37 -0.38 5.54 0.71
CA ASP A 37 0.05 4.29 0.06
C ASP A 37 1.50 3.91 0.38
N ILE A 38 2.34 4.88 0.80
CA ILE A 38 3.69 4.55 1.28
C ILE A 38 3.67 3.75 2.58
N ASP A 39 2.74 4.07 3.48
CA ASP A 39 2.63 3.41 4.78
C ASP A 39 2.07 2.00 4.63
N THR A 40 1.07 1.81 3.77
CA THR A 40 0.51 0.49 3.48
C THR A 40 1.54 -0.41 2.78
N TYR A 41 2.32 0.14 1.84
CA TYR A 41 3.43 -0.59 1.24
C TYR A 41 4.48 -0.94 2.30
N GLY A 42 4.80 -0.01 3.21
CA GLY A 42 5.67 -0.22 4.36
C GLY A 42 5.22 -1.39 5.24
N LEU A 43 3.93 -1.46 5.58
CA LEU A 43 3.36 -2.59 6.34
C LEU A 43 3.50 -3.92 5.60
N GLY A 44 3.29 -3.92 4.28
CA GLY A 44 3.51 -5.09 3.43
C GLY A 44 4.98 -5.53 3.44
N ALA A 45 5.91 -4.58 3.26
CA ALA A 45 7.34 -4.83 3.28
C ALA A 45 7.82 -5.36 4.63
N SER A 46 7.38 -4.75 5.75
CA SER A 46 7.71 -5.22 7.10
C SER A 46 7.18 -6.63 7.36
N SER A 47 5.93 -6.91 6.96
CA SER A 47 5.35 -8.26 7.07
C SER A 47 6.17 -9.30 6.30
N TYR A 48 6.63 -8.94 5.11
CA TYR A 48 7.49 -9.80 4.30
C TYR A 48 8.87 -10.03 4.95
N CYS A 49 9.49 -8.98 5.49
CA CYS A 49 10.75 -9.09 6.23
C CYS A 49 10.62 -10.04 7.43
N LEU A 50 9.51 -9.98 8.18
CA LEU A 50 9.28 -10.88 9.32
C LEU A 50 9.08 -12.34 8.90
N LEU A 51 8.50 -12.59 7.73
CA LEU A 51 8.28 -13.93 7.21
C LEU A 51 9.54 -14.55 6.59
N PHE A 52 10.25 -13.78 5.77
CA PHE A 52 11.32 -14.28 4.91
C PHE A 52 12.73 -13.87 5.36
N SER A 53 12.84 -12.99 6.36
CA SER A 53 14.12 -12.42 6.82
C SER A 53 14.92 -11.74 5.69
N SER A 54 14.24 -11.18 4.69
CA SER A 54 14.82 -10.49 3.54
C SER A 54 13.92 -9.38 3.07
N HIS A 55 14.48 -8.37 2.38
CA HIS A 55 13.71 -7.30 1.73
C HIS A 55 12.76 -7.85 0.66
N ILE A 56 11.65 -7.16 0.48
CA ILE A 56 10.61 -7.55 -0.47
C ILE A 56 11.01 -7.16 -1.89
N ASP A 57 10.96 -8.15 -2.78
CA ASP A 57 11.03 -7.91 -4.23
C ASP A 57 9.65 -8.17 -4.82
N VAL A 58 9.12 -7.20 -5.55
CA VAL A 58 7.78 -7.26 -6.15
C VAL A 58 7.85 -7.24 -7.66
N VAL A 59 6.96 -8.00 -8.29
CA VAL A 59 6.79 -8.06 -9.75
C VAL A 59 5.34 -7.78 -10.10
N GLN A 60 5.13 -7.10 -11.23
CA GLN A 60 3.80 -6.86 -11.78
C GLN A 60 3.33 -8.10 -12.56
N GLY A 61 2.13 -8.58 -12.26
CA GLY A 61 1.49 -9.65 -13.02
C GLY A 61 1.16 -9.19 -14.45
N SER A 62 1.52 -10.00 -15.45
CA SER A 62 1.31 -9.67 -16.87
C SER A 62 -0.16 -9.49 -17.26
N VAL A 63 -1.06 -10.27 -16.65
CA VAL A 63 -2.50 -10.26 -16.97
C VAL A 63 -3.28 -9.33 -16.05
N SER A 64 -3.04 -9.41 -14.73
CA SER A 64 -3.80 -8.63 -13.74
C SER A 64 -3.28 -7.21 -13.54
N LYS A 65 -2.06 -6.91 -14.00
CA LYS A 65 -1.30 -5.68 -13.69
C LYS A 65 -1.10 -5.42 -12.20
N ARG A 66 -1.34 -6.42 -11.34
CA ARG A 66 -1.19 -6.30 -9.89
C ARG A 66 0.19 -6.72 -9.42
N TRP A 67 0.68 -6.04 -8.42
CA TRP A 67 1.98 -6.27 -7.81
C TRP A 67 1.89 -7.37 -6.76
N ARG A 68 2.86 -8.28 -6.79
CA ARG A 68 2.98 -9.40 -5.85
C ARG A 68 4.44 -9.69 -5.51
N PRO A 69 4.73 -10.29 -4.35
CA PRO A 69 6.07 -10.75 -4.03
C PRO A 69 6.56 -11.80 -5.04
N ILE A 70 7.86 -11.78 -5.37
CA ILE A 70 8.49 -12.76 -6.27
C ILE A 70 8.60 -14.13 -5.57
N LYS A 71 9.01 -14.14 -4.30
CA LYS A 71 9.20 -15.39 -3.56
C LYS A 71 7.86 -16.02 -3.22
N PRO A 72 7.64 -17.31 -3.57
CA PRO A 72 6.41 -18.00 -3.20
C PRO A 72 6.35 -18.27 -1.70
N LEU A 73 5.14 -18.23 -1.14
CA LEU A 73 4.90 -18.59 0.26
C LEU A 73 5.17 -20.08 0.51
N ARG A 74 5.70 -20.38 1.71
CA ARG A 74 5.95 -21.76 2.14
C ARG A 74 4.65 -22.56 2.20
N ARG A 75 4.72 -23.86 1.87
CA ARG A 75 3.53 -24.73 1.77
C ARG A 75 2.69 -24.79 3.05
N HIS A 76 3.35 -24.77 4.21
CA HIS A 76 2.70 -24.90 5.53
C HIS A 76 2.15 -23.59 6.07
N TRP A 77 2.29 -22.48 5.35
CA TRP A 77 1.71 -21.19 5.77
C TRP A 77 0.29 -21.04 5.27
N ASN A 78 -0.46 -20.16 5.93
CA ASN A 78 -1.79 -19.77 5.50
C ASN A 78 -1.71 -18.91 4.23
N LYS A 79 -1.56 -19.56 3.07
CA LYS A 79 -1.36 -18.87 1.78
C LYS A 79 -2.48 -17.89 1.48
N LYS A 80 -3.74 -18.29 1.66
CA LYS A 80 -4.91 -17.44 1.40
C LYS A 80 -4.84 -16.13 2.19
N LEU A 81 -4.51 -16.21 3.49
CA LEU A 81 -4.35 -15.03 4.34
C LEU A 81 -3.26 -14.09 3.81
N TRP A 82 -2.06 -14.63 3.62
CA TRP A 82 -0.89 -13.85 3.22
C TRP A 82 -1.03 -13.28 1.81
N ASP A 83 -1.55 -14.06 0.86
CA ASP A 83 -1.83 -13.61 -0.50
C ASP A 83 -2.81 -12.43 -0.46
N THR A 84 -3.91 -12.54 0.30
CA THR A 84 -4.90 -11.43 0.44
C THR A 84 -4.27 -10.20 1.08
N LEU A 85 -3.42 -10.40 2.10
CA LEU A 85 -2.75 -9.30 2.80
C LEU A 85 -1.78 -8.55 1.89
N PHE A 86 -0.87 -9.25 1.22
CA PHE A 86 0.08 -8.63 0.30
C PHE A 86 -0.63 -7.97 -0.88
N ASP A 87 -1.63 -8.65 -1.42
CA ASP A 87 -2.42 -8.14 -2.52
C ASP A 87 -3.16 -6.84 -2.16
N THR A 88 -3.70 -6.74 -0.95
CA THR A 88 -4.37 -5.53 -0.45
C THR A 88 -3.38 -4.39 -0.18
N LEU A 89 -2.30 -4.67 0.55
CA LEU A 89 -1.35 -3.65 1.00
C LEU A 89 -0.47 -3.11 -0.14
N LEU A 90 0.00 -3.98 -1.04
CA LEU A 90 0.87 -3.55 -2.15
C LEU A 90 0.12 -2.83 -3.25
N ASN A 91 -1.18 -3.08 -3.40
CA ASN A 91 -2.00 -2.50 -4.47
C ASN A 91 -3.07 -1.55 -3.92
N SER A 92 -2.83 -0.96 -2.75
CA SER A 92 -3.67 0.12 -2.24
C SER A 92 -3.42 1.37 -3.08
N ASP A 93 -4.25 1.58 -4.11
CA ASP A 93 -4.28 2.85 -4.81
C ASP A 93 -4.81 3.93 -3.85
N GLY A 94 -4.23 5.14 -3.88
CA GLY A 94 -4.73 6.30 -3.15
C GLY A 94 -6.22 6.59 -3.43
N LYS A 95 -6.75 6.09 -4.56
CA LYS A 95 -8.17 6.14 -4.92
C LYS A 95 -9.08 5.15 -4.17
N ASN A 96 -8.53 4.03 -3.67
CA ASN A 96 -9.29 2.98 -2.98
C ASN A 96 -9.24 3.09 -1.44
N GLN A 97 -8.47 4.03 -0.88
CA GLN A 97 -8.40 4.28 0.57
C GLN A 97 -9.78 4.59 1.17
N ASN A 98 -10.66 5.26 0.42
CA ASN A 98 -12.05 5.57 0.83
C ASN A 98 -12.96 4.35 1.04
N LYS A 99 -12.53 3.14 0.66
CA LYS A 99 -13.30 1.90 0.89
C LYS A 99 -12.85 1.14 2.14
N PHE A 100 -11.65 1.41 2.66
CA PHE A 100 -11.03 0.64 3.74
C PHE A 100 -10.75 1.47 5.00
N ALA A 101 -10.46 2.77 4.86
CA ALA A 101 -10.60 3.71 5.96
C ALA A 101 -12.10 3.82 6.23
N GLY A 102 -12.56 3.18 7.31
CA GLY A 102 -13.97 3.02 7.63
C GLY A 102 -14.73 4.31 7.30
N SER A 103 -15.75 4.17 6.45
CA SER A 103 -16.79 5.17 6.30
C SER A 103 -17.21 5.53 7.72
N HIS A 104 -16.70 6.64 8.25
CA HIS A 104 -17.29 7.25 9.42
C HIS A 104 -18.66 7.66 8.92
N PRO A 105 -19.75 7.00 9.34
CA PRO A 105 -21.06 7.51 8.99
C PRO A 105 -21.10 8.94 9.54
N ASN A 106 -21.49 9.89 8.69
CA ASN A 106 -21.79 11.28 9.08
C ASN A 106 -22.97 11.39 10.08
N SER A 107 -23.23 10.36 10.89
CA SER A 107 -24.39 10.24 11.77
C SER A 107 -24.18 10.78 13.18
N LEU A 108 -23.10 11.52 13.45
CA LEU A 108 -22.85 12.16 14.74
C LEU A 108 -22.37 13.61 14.58
N ARG A 109 -23.11 14.39 13.78
CA ARG A 109 -23.01 15.86 13.82
C ARG A 109 -24.38 16.47 14.08
#